data_AF-A0A1C6BP69-F1
#
_entry.id   AF-A0A1C6BP69-F1
#
_cell.length_a   1.000
_cell.length_b   1.000
_cell.length_c   1.000
_cell.angle_alpha   90.00
_cell.angle_beta   90.00
_cell.angle_gamma   90.00
#
_symmetry.space_group_name_H-M   'P 1'
#
loop_
_entity.id
_entity.type
_entity.pdbx_description
1 polymer ?
#
loop_
_entity_poly.entity_id
_entity_poly.type
_entity_poly.pdbx_seq_one_letter_code
_entity_poly.pdbx_strand_id
1 'polypeptide(L)'
;MLNQKGQPVFRAVHTTDWSRKETLEELRSAWARMCNELYEEKGLTERVDARSYEERGIDKIPMVHEGPNVQAMEARGISTALGSLNRLIRALNDMKERAKNLLQWSLFRQSQLMERMLFLHQPTLADYLRNYYDKRNAVAESYAYGTQKAKNTNLKQFAETISFLEEQDVRTPEQLTEKIQELDTQLKEVSQRLNQQLSALRSVNSNLYAIKEYFETRPVYLELKNKYFGRGKFKEEHKKELNGYYRSERILKENLDPSGKIPEGQWKREAARLSEEIAALRKEDKRIHAMLRKYEGIKNHVEALMAEEGEGVSLPETNKREQSIETKEAVRTMKPKKKHHGMEL
;
A
#
# COMPACT_ATOMS: atom_id res chain seq x y z
N MET A 1 52.28 -73.75 -21.14
CA MET A 1 52.85 -73.55 -19.78
C MET A 1 51.73 -73.71 -18.77
N LEU A 2 51.96 -74.35 -17.62
CA LEU A 2 50.97 -74.48 -16.54
C LEU A 2 51.22 -73.37 -15.51
N ASN A 3 50.18 -72.86 -14.84
CA ASN A 3 50.35 -71.91 -13.75
C ASN A 3 50.89 -72.62 -12.49
N GLN A 4 51.22 -71.88 -11.43
CA GLN A 4 51.72 -72.44 -10.16
C GLN A 4 50.73 -73.43 -9.48
N LYS A 5 49.50 -73.59 -9.99
CA LYS A 5 48.48 -74.55 -9.52
C LYS A 5 48.24 -75.72 -10.48
N GLY A 6 49.12 -75.91 -11.48
CA GLY A 6 49.03 -77.05 -12.41
C GLY A 6 47.92 -76.95 -13.45
N GLN A 7 47.33 -75.76 -13.67
CA GLN A 7 46.28 -75.56 -14.67
C GLN A 7 46.86 -75.05 -16.01
N PRO A 8 46.32 -75.46 -17.16
CA PRO A 8 46.70 -74.95 -18.49
C PRO A 8 46.62 -73.42 -18.56
N VAL A 9 47.75 -72.76 -18.81
CA VAL A 9 47.75 -71.31 -19.10
C VAL A 9 47.36 -71.16 -20.57
N PHE A 10 46.06 -70.97 -20.80
CA PHE A 10 45.55 -70.49 -22.08
C PHE A 10 45.71 -68.97 -22.14
N ARG A 11 46.43 -68.48 -23.16
CA ARG A 11 46.38 -67.06 -23.53
C ARG A 11 45.32 -66.92 -24.60
N ALA A 12 44.10 -66.55 -24.20
CA ALA A 12 43.06 -66.23 -25.16
C ALA A 12 43.49 -64.99 -25.96
N VAL A 13 43.82 -65.19 -27.23
CA VAL A 13 44.05 -64.08 -28.17
C VAL A 13 42.72 -63.82 -28.85
N HIS A 14 42.12 -62.67 -28.56
CA HIS A 14 40.89 -62.25 -29.24
C HIS A 14 41.22 -61.94 -30.70
N THR A 15 40.65 -62.71 -31.64
CA THR A 15 40.75 -62.45 -33.10
C THR A 15 39.77 -61.38 -33.57
N THR A 16 38.75 -61.07 -32.76
CA THR A 16 37.75 -60.03 -33.01
C THR A 16 37.67 -59.06 -31.84
N ASP A 17 37.06 -57.91 -32.07
CA ASP A 17 36.79 -56.89 -31.07
C ASP A 17 35.47 -57.09 -30.32
N TRP A 18 34.74 -58.19 -30.56
CA TRP A 18 33.42 -58.47 -29.98
C TRP A 18 33.38 -58.52 -28.45
N SER A 19 34.54 -58.68 -27.81
CA SER A 19 34.66 -58.66 -26.34
C SER A 19 34.89 -57.27 -25.75
N ARG A 20 35.00 -56.22 -26.59
CA ARG A 20 35.12 -54.83 -26.14
C ARG A 20 33.77 -54.28 -25.69
N LYS A 21 33.79 -53.45 -24.66
CA LYS A 21 32.58 -52.85 -24.07
C LYS A 21 31.89 -51.94 -25.09
N GLU A 22 32.67 -51.18 -25.84
CA GLU A 22 32.20 -50.25 -26.87
C GLU A 22 31.42 -50.99 -27.96
N THR A 23 31.96 -52.12 -28.43
CA THR A 23 31.29 -52.96 -29.44
C THR A 23 29.96 -53.53 -28.92
N LEU A 24 29.88 -53.90 -27.63
CA LEU A 24 28.62 -54.34 -27.03
C LEU A 24 27.58 -53.22 -26.97
N GLU A 25 27.98 -52.00 -26.62
CA GLU A 25 27.11 -50.82 -26.56
C GLU A 25 26.58 -50.44 -27.95
N GLU A 26 27.44 -50.48 -28.97
CA GLU A 26 27.06 -50.27 -30.37
C GLU A 26 26.03 -51.31 -30.83
N LEU A 27 26.26 -52.58 -30.54
CA LEU A 27 25.33 -53.66 -30.89
C LEU A 27 23.98 -53.51 -30.18
N ARG A 28 23.97 -53.19 -28.88
CA ARG A 28 22.73 -52.95 -28.13
C ARG A 28 21.96 -51.75 -28.70
N SER A 29 22.67 -50.69 -29.09
CA SER A 29 22.08 -49.50 -29.69
C SER A 29 21.51 -49.78 -31.07
N ALA A 30 22.24 -50.51 -31.92
CA ALA A 30 21.79 -50.92 -33.24
C ALA A 30 20.55 -51.81 -33.15
N TRP A 31 20.53 -52.76 -32.21
CA TRP A 31 19.39 -53.62 -31.97
C TRP A 31 18.15 -52.85 -31.50
N ALA A 32 18.30 -51.97 -30.51
CA ALA A 32 17.19 -51.14 -30.01
C ALA A 32 16.61 -50.27 -31.13
N ARG A 33 17.46 -49.69 -31.98
CA ARG A 33 17.04 -48.90 -33.15
C ARG A 33 16.20 -49.74 -34.13
N MET A 34 16.70 -50.91 -34.54
CA MET A 34 15.97 -51.81 -35.45
C MET A 34 14.61 -52.23 -34.87
N CYS A 35 14.53 -52.51 -33.57
CA CYS A 35 13.27 -52.82 -32.92
C CYS A 35 12.29 -51.63 -32.97
N ASN A 36 12.77 -50.42 -32.70
CA ASN A 36 11.94 -49.22 -32.70
C ASN A 36 11.42 -48.85 -34.10
N GLU A 37 12.24 -49.03 -35.13
CA GLU A 37 11.83 -48.87 -36.54
C GLU A 37 10.65 -49.80 -36.85
N LEU A 38 10.76 -51.09 -36.51
CA LEU A 38 9.68 -52.07 -36.70
C LEU A 38 8.43 -51.78 -35.87
N TYR A 39 8.59 -51.25 -34.65
CA TYR A 39 7.46 -50.85 -33.81
C TYR A 39 6.70 -49.68 -34.42
N GLU A 40 7.43 -48.70 -34.97
CA GLU A 40 6.84 -47.55 -35.66
C GLU A 40 6.10 -47.96 -36.95
N GLU A 41 6.70 -48.82 -37.77
CA GLU A 41 6.05 -49.39 -38.96
C GLU A 41 4.73 -50.10 -38.62
N LYS A 42 4.65 -50.73 -37.44
CA LYS A 42 3.45 -51.43 -36.96
C LYS A 42 2.49 -50.54 -36.16
N GLY A 43 2.79 -49.25 -36.00
CA GLY A 43 1.97 -48.30 -35.24
C GLY A 43 1.97 -48.53 -33.73
N LEU A 44 2.97 -49.23 -33.19
CA LEU A 44 3.14 -49.45 -31.75
C LEU A 44 3.76 -48.21 -31.09
N THR A 45 3.28 -47.87 -29.90
CA THR A 45 3.76 -46.71 -29.13
C THR A 45 4.94 -47.04 -28.22
N GLU A 46 5.20 -48.32 -27.93
CA GLU A 46 6.34 -48.72 -27.11
C GLU A 46 7.67 -48.43 -27.80
N ARG A 47 8.71 -48.15 -27.01
CA ARG A 47 10.08 -47.95 -27.50
C ARG A 47 11.08 -48.65 -26.58
N VAL A 48 12.09 -49.25 -27.18
CA VAL A 48 13.22 -49.90 -26.52
C VAL A 48 14.38 -48.92 -26.46
N ASP A 49 15.00 -48.78 -25.28
CA ASP A 49 16.20 -47.97 -25.06
C ASP A 49 17.33 -48.88 -24.61
N ALA A 50 18.49 -48.80 -25.27
CA ALA A 50 19.65 -49.61 -24.97
C ALA A 50 20.34 -49.21 -23.65
N ARG A 51 20.12 -47.95 -23.22
CA ARG A 51 20.68 -47.36 -22.01
C ARG A 51 20.06 -47.95 -20.75
N SER A 52 20.86 -47.98 -19.70
CA SER A 52 20.43 -48.34 -18.35
C SER A 52 19.38 -47.36 -17.80
N TYR A 53 18.69 -47.74 -16.73
CA TYR A 53 17.79 -46.82 -16.03
C TYR A 53 18.52 -45.58 -15.52
N GLU A 54 19.74 -45.74 -15.01
CA GLU A 54 20.57 -44.65 -14.52
C GLU A 54 20.91 -43.62 -15.62
N GLU A 55 21.38 -44.08 -16.79
CA GLU A 55 21.69 -43.22 -17.93
C GLU A 55 20.45 -42.51 -18.51
N ARG A 56 19.26 -43.07 -18.28
CA ARG A 56 17.97 -42.48 -18.65
C ARG A 56 17.40 -41.56 -17.57
N GLY A 57 18.04 -41.46 -16.41
CA GLY A 57 17.52 -40.73 -15.24
C GLY A 57 16.25 -41.36 -14.65
N ILE A 58 16.03 -42.66 -14.90
CA ILE A 58 14.88 -43.41 -14.38
C ILE A 58 15.24 -43.95 -13.01
N ASP A 59 14.52 -43.45 -12.01
CA ASP A 59 14.77 -43.78 -10.61
C ASP A 59 14.03 -45.08 -10.18
N LYS A 60 14.28 -46.17 -10.90
CA LYS A 60 13.73 -47.52 -10.65
C LYS A 60 14.85 -48.53 -10.43
N ILE A 61 14.65 -49.44 -9.48
CA ILE A 61 15.57 -50.56 -9.24
C ILE A 61 15.33 -51.61 -10.34
N PRO A 62 16.35 -52.02 -11.11
CA PRO A 62 16.20 -53.06 -12.14
C PRO A 62 15.99 -54.44 -11.50
N MET A 63 15.19 -55.28 -12.16
CA MET A 63 15.02 -56.69 -11.76
C MET A 63 16.23 -57.54 -12.17
N VAL A 64 16.40 -58.67 -11.49
CA VAL A 64 17.44 -59.66 -11.82
C VAL A 64 16.87 -60.69 -12.78
N HIS A 65 17.62 -61.06 -13.83
CA HIS A 65 17.15 -62.02 -14.83
C HIS A 65 16.89 -63.40 -14.21
N GLU A 66 15.65 -63.88 -14.35
CA GLU A 66 15.25 -65.23 -13.95
C GLU A 66 15.57 -66.20 -15.08
N GLY A 67 16.55 -67.08 -14.87
CA GLY A 67 16.85 -68.15 -15.82
C GLY A 67 15.68 -69.13 -16.01
N PRO A 68 15.68 -69.95 -17.07
CA PRO A 68 14.56 -70.84 -17.42
C PRO A 68 14.09 -71.76 -16.29
N ASN A 69 15.03 -72.26 -15.47
CA ASN A 69 14.72 -73.12 -14.33
C ASN A 69 13.91 -72.41 -13.24
N VAL A 70 14.23 -71.15 -12.94
CA VAL A 70 13.53 -70.35 -11.93
C VAL A 70 12.10 -70.08 -12.39
N GLN A 71 11.92 -69.71 -13.66
CA GLN A 71 10.60 -69.49 -14.24
C GLN A 71 9.74 -70.76 -14.21
N ALA A 72 10.31 -71.92 -14.54
CA ALA A 72 9.60 -73.20 -14.50
C ALA A 72 9.17 -73.61 -13.08
N MET A 73 9.98 -73.29 -12.06
CA MET A 73 9.63 -73.54 -10.66
C MET A 73 8.50 -72.63 -10.18
N GLU A 74 8.59 -71.33 -10.46
CA GLU A 74 7.55 -70.35 -10.11
C GLU A 74 6.22 -70.65 -10.83
N ALA A 75 6.27 -71.08 -12.10
CA ALA A 75 5.09 -71.49 -12.85
C ALA A 75 4.39 -72.72 -12.26
N ARG A 76 5.12 -73.57 -11.54
CA ARG A 76 4.59 -74.71 -10.77
C ARG A 76 4.14 -74.32 -9.36
N GLY A 77 4.19 -73.03 -9.01
CA GLY A 77 3.83 -72.50 -7.69
C GLY A 77 4.91 -72.64 -6.62
N ILE A 78 6.14 -73.03 -6.99
CA ILE A 78 7.26 -73.13 -6.05
C ILE A 78 7.97 -71.78 -5.98
N SER A 79 7.84 -71.09 -4.85
CA SER A 79 8.51 -69.81 -4.63
C SER A 79 10.02 -69.99 -4.55
N THR A 80 10.74 -69.18 -5.32
CA THR A 80 12.20 -69.08 -5.34
C THR A 80 12.65 -67.78 -4.68
N ALA A 81 13.88 -67.75 -4.15
CA ALA A 81 14.45 -66.54 -3.59
C ALA A 81 14.55 -65.41 -4.65
N LEU A 82 14.88 -65.76 -5.89
CA LEU A 82 15.03 -64.83 -6.99
C LEU A 82 13.68 -64.23 -7.45
N GLY A 83 12.65 -65.08 -7.59
CA GLY A 83 11.29 -64.62 -7.90
C GLY A 83 10.71 -63.75 -6.79
N SER A 84 10.95 -64.11 -5.53
CA SER A 84 10.59 -63.26 -4.37
C SER A 84 11.31 -61.91 -4.40
N LEU A 85 12.60 -61.88 -4.72
CA LEU A 85 13.36 -60.63 -4.87
C LEU A 85 12.76 -59.74 -5.96
N ASN A 86 12.45 -60.28 -7.14
CA ASN A 86 11.85 -59.50 -8.23
C ASN A 86 10.43 -59.01 -7.93
N ARG A 87 9.64 -59.76 -7.14
CA ARG A 87 8.35 -59.28 -6.62
C ARG A 87 8.53 -58.11 -5.67
N LEU A 88 9.51 -58.17 -4.77
CA LEU A 88 9.84 -57.07 -3.86
C LEU A 88 10.32 -55.83 -4.60
N ILE A 89 11.19 -55.99 -5.61
CA ILE A 89 11.66 -54.89 -6.46
C ILE A 89 10.48 -54.19 -7.17
N ARG A 90 9.53 -54.96 -7.72
CA ARG A 90 8.31 -54.41 -8.33
C ARG A 90 7.48 -53.62 -7.32
N ALA A 91 7.17 -54.22 -6.16
CA ALA A 91 6.40 -53.56 -5.12
C ALA A 91 7.07 -52.26 -4.63
N LEU A 92 8.39 -52.26 -4.47
CA LEU A 92 9.13 -51.07 -4.03
C LEU A 92 9.12 -49.95 -5.08
N ASN A 93 9.33 -50.28 -6.35
CA ASN A 93 9.23 -49.32 -7.45
C ASN A 93 7.82 -48.71 -7.53
N ASP A 94 6.78 -49.53 -7.38
CA ASP A 94 5.39 -49.06 -7.40
C ASP A 94 5.06 -48.15 -6.21
N MET A 95 5.51 -48.51 -5.00
CA MET A 95 5.33 -47.68 -3.81
C MET A 95 6.03 -46.34 -3.96
N LYS A 96 7.24 -46.33 -4.52
CA LYS A 96 8.03 -45.11 -4.77
C LYS A 96 7.33 -44.20 -5.77
N GLU A 97 6.82 -44.76 -6.87
CA GLU A 97 6.09 -44.00 -7.88
C GLU A 97 4.79 -43.41 -7.29
N ARG A 98 4.04 -44.18 -6.51
CA ARG A 98 2.85 -43.69 -5.80
C ARG A 98 3.17 -42.57 -4.81
N ALA A 99 4.23 -42.72 -4.01
CA ALA A 99 4.65 -41.71 -3.05
C ALA A 99 5.04 -40.40 -3.76
N LYS A 100 5.77 -40.48 -4.87
CA LYS A 100 6.12 -39.32 -5.70
C LYS A 100 4.87 -38.62 -6.24
N ASN A 101 3.93 -39.38 -6.79
CA ASN A 101 2.68 -38.83 -7.34
C ASN A 101 1.82 -38.18 -6.25
N LEU A 102 1.73 -38.79 -5.06
CA LEU A 102 1.02 -38.22 -3.91
C LEU A 102 1.67 -36.92 -3.43
N LEU A 103 3.01 -36.87 -3.36
CA LEU A 103 3.72 -35.64 -3.00
C LEU A 103 3.48 -34.53 -4.01
N GLN A 104 3.59 -34.83 -5.30
CA GLN A 104 3.33 -33.85 -6.36
C GLN A 104 1.89 -33.34 -6.32
N TRP A 105 0.91 -34.24 -6.14
CA TRP A 105 -0.49 -33.87 -5.98
C TRP A 105 -0.71 -33.01 -4.73
N SER A 106 -0.08 -33.35 -3.60
CA SER A 106 -0.16 -32.58 -2.36
C SER A 106 0.40 -31.17 -2.51
N LEU A 107 1.57 -31.03 -3.14
CA LEU A 107 2.20 -29.73 -3.40
C LEU A 107 1.34 -28.87 -4.33
N PHE A 108 0.81 -29.47 -5.40
CA PHE A 108 -0.13 -28.78 -6.29
C PHE A 108 -1.42 -28.39 -5.56
N ARG A 109 -1.95 -29.26 -4.69
CA ARG A 109 -3.16 -28.94 -3.93
C ARG A 109 -2.90 -27.83 -2.91
N GLN A 110 -1.73 -27.82 -2.29
CA GLN A 110 -1.29 -26.77 -1.38
C GLN A 110 -1.18 -25.43 -2.09
N SER A 111 -0.60 -25.36 -3.29
CA SER A 111 -0.52 -24.10 -4.04
C SER A 111 -1.89 -23.54 -4.38
N GLN A 112 -2.83 -24.39 -4.82
CA GLN A 112 -4.22 -23.98 -5.07
C GLN A 112 -4.94 -23.46 -3.82
N LEU A 113 -4.70 -24.10 -2.67
CA LEU A 113 -5.27 -23.65 -1.39
C LEU A 113 -4.65 -22.31 -0.96
N MET A 114 -3.34 -22.14 -1.14
CA MET A 114 -2.64 -20.91 -0.80
C MET A 114 -3.11 -19.73 -1.66
N GLU A 115 -3.29 -19.94 -2.97
CA GLU A 115 -3.85 -18.93 -3.88
C GLU A 115 -5.28 -18.53 -3.48
N ARG A 116 -6.13 -19.52 -3.18
CA ARG A 116 -7.49 -19.25 -2.68
C ARG A 116 -7.50 -18.55 -1.33
N MET A 117 -6.60 -18.92 -0.43
CA MET A 117 -6.44 -18.26 0.86
C MET A 117 -6.03 -16.82 0.67
N LEU A 118 -5.06 -16.54 -0.22
CA LEU A 118 -4.62 -15.17 -0.53
C LEU A 118 -5.78 -14.32 -1.08
N PHE A 119 -6.63 -14.92 -1.92
CA PHE A 119 -7.82 -14.26 -2.47
C PHE A 119 -8.92 -14.00 -1.41
N LEU A 120 -9.14 -14.95 -0.50
CA LEU A 120 -10.20 -14.86 0.52
C LEU A 120 -9.77 -14.12 1.80
N HIS A 121 -8.48 -14.06 2.08
CA HIS A 121 -7.86 -13.35 3.20
C HIS A 121 -7.06 -12.17 2.64
N GLN A 122 -7.75 -11.17 2.13
CA GLN A 122 -7.16 -9.83 2.13
C GLN A 122 -7.15 -9.36 3.60
N PRO A 123 -5.98 -9.12 4.19
CA PRO A 123 -5.88 -8.69 5.58
C PRO A 123 -6.70 -7.41 5.78
N THR A 124 -7.56 -7.44 6.80
CA THR A 124 -8.33 -6.26 7.18
C THR A 124 -7.43 -5.26 7.89
N LEU A 125 -7.87 -4.01 8.01
CA LEU A 125 -7.21 -3.03 8.85
C LEU A 125 -7.06 -3.51 10.30
N ALA A 126 -8.00 -4.30 10.80
CA ALA A 126 -7.91 -4.88 12.13
C ALA A 126 -6.75 -5.87 12.25
N ASP A 127 -6.49 -6.67 11.20
CA ASP A 127 -5.37 -7.60 11.14
C ASP A 127 -4.03 -6.85 11.11
N TYR A 128 -3.90 -5.84 10.26
CA TYR A 128 -2.72 -4.97 10.25
C TYR A 128 -2.51 -4.29 11.61
N LEU A 129 -3.53 -3.68 12.19
CA LEU A 129 -3.40 -3.00 13.47
C LEU A 129 -3.02 -3.97 14.59
N ARG A 130 -3.59 -5.18 14.60
CA ARG A 130 -3.24 -6.22 15.56
C ARG A 130 -1.76 -6.57 15.46
N ASN A 131 -1.27 -6.85 14.25
CA ASN A 131 0.15 -7.16 14.01
C ASN A 131 1.06 -5.99 14.44
N TYR A 132 0.66 -4.75 14.16
CA TYR A 132 1.41 -3.56 14.56
C TYR A 132 1.55 -3.46 16.08
N TYR A 133 0.46 -3.64 16.82
CA TYR A 133 0.49 -3.58 18.28
C TYR A 133 1.17 -4.81 18.92
N ASP A 134 1.10 -5.99 18.30
CA ASP A 134 1.85 -7.17 18.73
C ASP A 134 3.36 -6.93 18.64
N LYS A 135 3.85 -6.35 17.53
CA LYS A 135 5.25 -5.91 17.41
C LYS A 135 5.63 -4.88 18.47
N ARG A 136 4.77 -3.87 18.68
CA ARG A 136 5.01 -2.84 19.71
C ARG A 136 4.99 -3.40 21.13
N ASN A 137 4.21 -4.45 21.38
CA ASN A 137 4.19 -5.17 22.65
C ASN A 137 5.47 -6.01 22.84
N ALA A 138 5.97 -6.66 21.79
CA ALA A 138 7.26 -7.36 21.84
C ALA A 138 8.41 -6.39 22.16
N VAL A 139 8.41 -5.19 21.57
CA VAL A 139 9.37 -4.14 21.95
C VAL A 139 9.22 -3.74 23.42
N ALA A 140 8.00 -3.61 23.94
CA ALA A 140 7.78 -3.27 25.35
C ALA A 140 8.28 -4.34 26.33
N GLU A 141 8.37 -5.60 25.91
CA GLU A 141 8.97 -6.69 26.71
C GLU A 141 10.47 -6.52 26.92
N SER A 142 11.15 -5.76 26.05
CA SER A 142 12.57 -5.43 26.22
C SER A 142 12.84 -4.38 27.32
N TYR A 143 11.80 -3.72 27.84
CA TYR A 143 11.97 -2.65 28.82
C TYR A 143 12.26 -3.19 30.21
N ALA A 144 13.27 -2.61 30.88
CA ALA A 144 13.63 -2.97 32.26
C ALA A 144 12.53 -2.61 33.28
N TYR A 145 11.73 -1.58 33.00
CA TYR A 145 10.59 -1.16 33.82
C TYR A 145 9.46 -0.63 32.92
N GLY A 146 8.22 -0.67 33.42
CA GLY A 146 7.08 -0.04 32.73
C GLY A 146 6.46 -0.86 31.58
N THR A 147 6.88 -2.11 31.36
CA THR A 147 6.32 -3.02 30.33
C THR A 147 4.80 -3.11 30.40
N GLN A 148 4.23 -3.35 31.60
CA GLN A 148 2.77 -3.47 31.74
C GLN A 148 2.04 -2.17 31.40
N LYS A 149 2.62 -1.02 31.77
CA LYS A 149 2.04 0.29 31.44
C LYS A 149 2.06 0.54 29.93
N ALA A 150 3.15 0.19 29.25
CA ALA A 150 3.25 0.27 27.80
C ALA A 150 2.22 -0.63 27.11
N LYS A 151 2.14 -1.91 27.50
CA LYS A 151 1.16 -2.87 26.96
C LYS A 151 -0.30 -2.42 27.17
N ASN A 152 -0.64 -1.92 28.36
CA ASN A 152 -1.98 -1.40 28.64
C ASN A 152 -2.30 -0.17 27.77
N THR A 153 -1.31 0.71 27.56
CA THR A 153 -1.47 1.88 26.68
C THR A 153 -1.68 1.46 25.23
N ASN A 154 -0.90 0.48 24.76
CA ASN A 154 -1.01 -0.09 23.42
C ASN A 154 -2.40 -0.71 23.20
N LEU A 155 -2.87 -1.52 24.14
CA LEU A 155 -4.21 -2.14 24.09
C LEU A 155 -5.33 -1.09 24.04
N LYS A 156 -5.23 -0.04 24.85
CA LYS A 156 -6.20 1.06 24.83
C LYS A 156 -6.22 1.77 23.48
N GLN A 157 -5.05 2.12 22.94
CA GLN A 157 -4.95 2.77 21.63
C GLN A 157 -5.49 1.86 20.51
N PHE A 158 -5.20 0.56 20.56
CA PHE A 158 -5.75 -0.43 19.64
C PHE A 158 -7.28 -0.45 19.68
N ALA A 159 -7.87 -0.61 20.86
CA ALA A 159 -9.33 -0.66 21.03
C ALA A 159 -10.02 0.63 20.56
N GLU A 160 -9.46 1.80 20.90
CA GLU A 160 -9.97 3.10 20.43
C GLU A 160 -9.91 3.22 18.89
N THR A 161 -8.85 2.69 18.28
CA THR A 161 -8.66 2.73 16.83
C THR A 161 -9.64 1.79 16.11
N ILE A 162 -9.82 0.57 16.63
CA ILE A 162 -10.79 -0.39 16.09
C ILE A 162 -12.21 0.14 16.22
N SER A 163 -12.60 0.66 17.39
CA SER A 163 -13.93 1.24 17.58
C SER A 163 -14.20 2.39 16.60
N PHE A 164 -13.21 3.25 16.38
CA PHE A 164 -13.30 4.33 15.39
C PHE A 164 -13.48 3.81 13.96
N LEU A 165 -12.73 2.77 13.56
CA LEU A 165 -12.86 2.16 12.23
C LEU A 165 -14.23 1.48 12.04
N GLU A 166 -14.74 0.81 13.07
CA GLU A 166 -16.07 0.20 13.07
C GLU A 166 -17.19 1.24 12.96
N GLU A 167 -17.11 2.33 13.74
CA GLU A 167 -18.05 3.46 13.66
C GLU A 167 -18.09 4.11 12.28
N GLN A 168 -16.97 4.09 11.55
CA GLN A 168 -16.85 4.68 10.22
C GLN A 168 -17.06 3.66 9.09
N ASP A 169 -17.30 2.39 9.43
CA ASP A 169 -17.45 1.27 8.50
C ASP A 169 -16.25 1.07 7.56
N VAL A 170 -15.03 1.38 8.03
CA VAL A 170 -13.78 1.28 7.25
C VAL A 170 -13.02 0.03 7.68
N ARG A 171 -12.98 -0.98 6.80
CA ARG A 171 -12.39 -2.31 7.11
C ARG A 171 -11.14 -2.64 6.32
N THR A 172 -10.93 -2.04 5.14
CA THR A 172 -9.80 -2.38 4.26
C THR A 172 -8.86 -1.19 4.02
N PRO A 173 -7.58 -1.43 3.66
CA PRO A 173 -6.64 -0.37 3.30
C PRO A 173 -7.12 0.52 2.14
N GLU A 174 -7.87 -0.03 1.19
CA GLU A 174 -8.45 0.69 0.07
C GLU A 174 -9.52 1.67 0.55
N GLN A 175 -10.46 1.19 1.37
CA GLN A 175 -11.50 2.04 1.98
C GLN A 175 -10.91 3.16 2.83
N LEU A 176 -9.83 2.88 3.56
CA LEU A 176 -9.08 3.90 4.32
C LEU A 176 -8.53 4.98 3.40
N THR A 177 -7.93 4.57 2.28
CA THR A 177 -7.36 5.48 1.28
C THR A 177 -8.44 6.33 0.62
N GLU A 178 -9.57 5.72 0.24
CA GLU A 178 -10.73 6.43 -0.31
C GLU A 178 -11.26 7.47 0.67
N LYS A 179 -11.39 7.13 1.96
CA LYS A 179 -11.85 8.06 2.99
C LYS A 179 -10.90 9.24 3.20
N ILE A 180 -9.59 9.01 3.13
CA ILE A 180 -8.60 10.09 3.19
C ILE A 180 -8.77 11.03 1.99
N GLN A 181 -8.90 10.48 0.77
CA GLN A 181 -9.08 11.28 -0.45
C GLN A 181 -10.40 12.07 -0.45
N GLU A 182 -11.48 11.47 0.04
CA GLU A 182 -12.78 12.13 0.23
C GLU A 182 -12.63 13.33 1.16
N LEU A 183 -12.01 13.15 2.33
CA LEU A 183 -11.82 14.21 3.31
C LEU A 183 -10.85 15.30 2.82
N ASP A 184 -9.80 14.95 2.09
CA ASP A 184 -8.90 15.94 1.46
C ASP A 184 -9.65 16.79 0.43
N THR A 185 -10.59 16.20 -0.30
CA THR A 185 -11.45 16.92 -1.26
C THR A 185 -12.41 17.85 -0.54
N GLN A 186 -13.11 17.36 0.49
CA GLN A 186 -13.96 18.19 1.36
C GLN A 186 -13.18 19.35 1.99
N LEU A 187 -11.95 19.11 2.43
CA LEU A 187 -11.08 20.12 3.02
C LEU A 187 -10.75 21.24 2.03
N LYS A 188 -10.45 20.90 0.78
CA LYS A 188 -10.19 21.88 -0.28
C LYS A 188 -11.42 22.73 -0.56
N GLU A 189 -12.61 22.13 -0.63
CA GLU A 189 -13.87 22.85 -0.83
C GLU A 189 -14.18 23.80 0.33
N VAL A 190 -14.04 23.34 1.58
CA VAL A 190 -14.24 24.17 2.78
C VAL A 190 -13.25 25.33 2.79
N SER A 191 -11.99 25.08 2.45
CA SER A 191 -10.95 26.11 2.37
C SER A 191 -11.28 27.16 1.31
N GLN A 192 -11.74 26.75 0.13
CA GLN A 192 -12.15 27.65 -0.94
C GLN A 192 -13.33 28.53 -0.50
N ARG A 193 -14.38 27.92 0.07
CA ARG A 193 -15.54 28.66 0.60
C ARG A 193 -15.13 29.62 1.71
N LEU A 194 -14.28 29.18 2.64
CA LEU A 194 -13.81 30.02 3.74
C LEU A 194 -13.06 31.25 3.21
N ASN A 195 -12.22 31.10 2.19
CA ASN A 195 -11.51 32.21 1.56
C ASN A 195 -12.45 33.20 0.85
N GLN A 196 -13.47 32.69 0.14
CA GLN A 196 -14.49 33.52 -0.50
C GLN A 196 -15.31 34.31 0.53
N GLN A 197 -15.74 33.66 1.61
CA GLN A 197 -16.52 34.31 2.66
C GLN A 197 -15.68 35.35 3.42
N LEU A 198 -14.40 35.05 3.68
CA LEU A 198 -13.46 36.01 4.29
C LEU A 198 -13.22 37.22 3.40
N SER A 199 -13.12 37.07 2.07
CA SER A 199 -12.95 38.20 1.16
C SER A 199 -14.22 39.05 1.08
N ALA A 200 -15.40 38.42 1.02
CA ALA A 200 -16.69 39.11 1.08
C ALA A 200 -16.83 39.91 2.38
N LEU A 201 -16.51 39.31 3.53
CA LEU A 201 -16.58 39.99 4.82
C LEU A 201 -15.62 41.18 4.91
N ARG A 202 -14.42 41.08 4.32
CA ARG A 202 -13.50 42.23 4.24
C ARG A 202 -14.08 43.37 3.40
N SER A 203 -14.70 43.05 2.27
CA SER A 203 -15.34 44.04 1.41
C SER A 203 -16.46 44.78 2.15
N VAL A 204 -17.38 44.04 2.77
CA VAL A 204 -18.49 44.61 3.55
C VAL A 204 -17.97 45.43 4.74
N ASN A 205 -16.96 44.93 5.46
CA ASN A 205 -16.36 45.68 6.57
C ASN A 205 -15.62 46.94 6.12
N SER A 206 -15.03 46.95 4.92
CA SER A 206 -14.44 48.16 4.32
C SER A 206 -15.52 49.22 4.07
N ASN A 207 -16.69 48.81 3.58
CA ASN A 207 -17.84 49.69 3.38
C ASN A 207 -18.37 50.24 4.72
N LEU A 208 -18.53 49.38 5.74
CA LEU A 208 -18.93 49.79 7.09
C LEU A 208 -17.92 50.76 7.74
N TYR A 209 -16.61 50.53 7.54
CA TYR A 209 -15.56 51.44 7.99
C TYR A 209 -15.65 52.79 7.26
N ALA A 210 -15.87 52.79 5.95
CA ALA A 210 -16.06 54.01 5.17
C ALA A 210 -17.29 54.81 5.62
N ILE A 211 -18.39 54.16 6.02
CA ILE A 211 -19.54 54.85 6.63
C ILE A 211 -19.10 55.61 7.88
N LYS A 212 -18.42 54.90 8.79
CA LYS A 212 -17.98 55.47 10.06
C LYS A 212 -17.04 56.66 9.83
N GLU A 213 -16.00 56.47 9.01
CA GLU A 213 -15.02 57.50 8.69
C GLU A 213 -15.66 58.69 7.95
N TYR A 214 -16.63 58.46 7.05
CA TYR A 214 -17.40 59.52 6.39
C TYR A 214 -18.15 60.39 7.39
N PHE A 215 -18.94 59.79 8.29
CA PHE A 215 -19.72 60.55 9.25
C PHE A 215 -18.85 61.26 10.31
N GLU A 216 -17.73 60.67 10.72
CA GLU A 216 -16.78 61.28 11.66
C GLU A 216 -16.07 62.51 11.04
N THR A 217 -15.73 62.46 9.75
CA THR A 217 -14.94 63.51 9.07
C THR A 217 -15.80 64.54 8.32
N ARG A 218 -17.08 64.24 8.07
CA ARG A 218 -18.02 65.13 7.38
C ARG A 218 -18.16 66.52 8.02
N PRO A 219 -18.21 66.69 9.35
CA PRO A 219 -18.28 68.04 9.95
C PRO A 219 -17.11 68.93 9.54
N VAL A 220 -15.90 68.38 9.52
CA VAL A 220 -14.67 69.10 9.13
C VAL A 220 -14.72 69.52 7.66
N TYR A 221 -15.22 68.63 6.78
CA TYR A 221 -15.44 68.97 5.37
C TYR A 221 -16.49 70.08 5.20
N LEU A 222 -17.61 70.03 5.95
CA LEU A 222 -18.64 71.05 5.89
C LEU A 222 -18.13 72.41 6.40
N GLU A 223 -17.32 72.43 7.45
CA GLU A 223 -16.66 73.65 7.94
C GLU A 223 -15.71 74.23 6.89
N LEU A 224 -14.87 73.39 6.26
CA LEU A 224 -14.04 73.81 5.13
C LEU A 224 -14.91 74.37 4.00
N LYS A 225 -16.04 73.73 3.67
CA LYS A 225 -16.93 74.18 2.59
C LYS A 225 -17.50 75.57 2.87
N ASN A 226 -17.84 75.87 4.11
CA ASN A 226 -18.47 77.13 4.52
C ASN A 226 -17.44 78.25 4.81
N LYS A 227 -16.15 77.95 5.00
CA LYS A 227 -15.11 78.95 5.25
C LYS A 227 -14.76 79.78 4.01
N TYR A 228 -14.85 81.11 4.09
CA TYR A 228 -14.35 82.01 3.05
C TYR A 228 -12.89 82.44 3.27
N PHE A 229 -12.51 82.76 4.52
CA PHE A 229 -11.15 83.19 4.88
C PHE A 229 -10.34 82.06 5.56
N GLY A 230 -9.01 82.04 5.41
CA GLY A 230 -8.13 81.09 6.11
C GLY A 230 -8.18 79.62 5.63
N ARG A 231 -8.80 79.35 4.47
CA ARG A 231 -9.00 77.99 3.92
C ARG A 231 -7.70 77.17 3.78
N GLY A 232 -6.59 77.81 3.41
CA GLY A 232 -5.30 77.13 3.21
C GLY A 232 -4.74 76.54 4.51
N LYS A 233 -4.71 77.34 5.58
CA LYS A 233 -4.25 76.88 6.91
C LYS A 233 -5.14 75.77 7.45
N PHE A 234 -6.47 75.94 7.34
CA PHE A 234 -7.43 74.93 7.77
C PHE A 234 -7.29 73.59 7.03
N LYS A 235 -7.00 73.62 5.71
CA LYS A 235 -6.74 72.40 4.94
C LYS A 235 -5.50 71.65 5.41
N GLU A 236 -4.44 72.36 5.81
CA GLU A 236 -3.24 71.70 6.31
C GLU A 236 -3.42 71.20 7.75
N GLU A 237 -4.08 71.96 8.62
CA GLU A 237 -4.40 71.54 9.99
C GLU A 237 -5.29 70.28 10.02
N HIS A 238 -6.25 70.17 9.09
CA HIS A 238 -7.21 69.06 9.02
C HIS A 238 -7.00 68.12 7.82
N LYS A 239 -5.76 68.04 7.33
CA LYS A 239 -5.44 67.26 6.12
C LYS A 239 -5.82 65.79 6.23
N LYS A 240 -5.64 65.20 7.41
CA LYS A 240 -5.91 63.78 7.65
C LYS A 240 -7.42 63.49 7.60
N GLU A 241 -8.22 64.32 8.24
CA GLU A 241 -9.68 64.24 8.28
C GLU A 241 -10.28 64.47 6.90
N LEU A 242 -9.78 65.47 6.17
CA LEU A 242 -10.22 65.75 4.81
C LEU A 242 -9.88 64.60 3.85
N ASN A 243 -8.67 64.03 3.96
CA ASN A 243 -8.29 62.84 3.18
C ASN A 243 -9.18 61.63 3.51
N GLY A 244 -9.49 61.41 4.80
CA GLY A 244 -10.42 60.38 5.26
C GLY A 244 -11.83 60.56 4.70
N TYR A 245 -12.33 61.80 4.70
CA TYR A 245 -13.60 62.17 4.10
C TYR A 245 -13.64 61.82 2.61
N TYR A 246 -12.67 62.30 1.82
CA TYR A 246 -12.66 62.07 0.37
C TYR A 246 -12.50 60.60 -0.01
N ARG A 247 -11.70 59.84 0.76
CA ARG A 247 -11.56 58.39 0.57
C ARG A 247 -12.87 57.67 0.83
N SER A 248 -13.50 57.98 1.96
CA SER A 248 -14.76 57.36 2.37
C SER A 248 -15.89 57.72 1.42
N GLU A 249 -15.98 58.98 1.00
CA GLU A 249 -16.97 59.45 0.04
C GLU A 249 -16.86 58.71 -1.30
N ARG A 250 -15.64 58.43 -1.78
CA ARG A 250 -15.41 57.65 -3.00
C ARG A 250 -15.94 56.23 -2.89
N ILE A 251 -15.55 55.53 -1.81
CA ILE A 251 -15.99 54.14 -1.55
C ILE A 251 -17.52 54.09 -1.45
N LEU A 252 -18.13 55.03 -0.72
CA LEU A 252 -19.59 55.05 -0.54
C LEU A 252 -20.34 55.38 -1.83
N LYS A 253 -19.83 56.30 -2.66
CA LYS A 253 -20.43 56.63 -3.97
C LYS A 253 -20.46 55.45 -4.93
N GLU A 254 -19.43 54.61 -4.91
CA GLU A 254 -19.34 53.39 -5.74
C GLU A 254 -20.28 52.27 -5.27
N ASN A 255 -20.78 52.33 -4.02
CA ASN A 255 -21.54 51.25 -3.38
C ASN A 255 -22.93 51.71 -2.91
N LEU A 256 -23.54 52.71 -3.56
CA LEU A 256 -24.91 53.12 -3.27
C LEU A 256 -25.93 52.07 -3.72
N ASP A 257 -27.08 52.03 -3.06
CA ASP A 257 -28.20 51.21 -3.47
C ASP A 257 -28.89 51.75 -4.75
N PRO A 258 -29.81 51.00 -5.39
CA PRO A 258 -30.54 51.47 -6.58
C PRO A 258 -31.34 52.77 -6.37
N SER A 259 -31.60 53.16 -5.11
CA SER A 259 -32.26 54.41 -4.74
C SER A 259 -31.29 55.57 -4.46
N GLY A 260 -29.98 55.34 -4.60
CA GLY A 260 -28.92 56.31 -4.34
C GLY A 260 -28.60 56.52 -2.86
N LYS A 261 -29.04 55.62 -1.96
CA LYS A 261 -28.83 55.69 -0.51
C LYS A 261 -27.74 54.72 -0.05
N ILE A 262 -27.11 55.04 1.08
CA ILE A 262 -26.12 54.17 1.74
C ILE A 262 -26.87 53.01 2.43
N PRO A 263 -26.66 51.75 2.01
CA PRO A 263 -27.42 50.60 2.54
C PRO A 263 -26.81 50.04 3.83
N GLU A 264 -26.59 50.88 4.85
CA GLU A 264 -25.90 50.51 6.10
C GLU A 264 -26.52 49.29 6.79
N GLY A 265 -27.86 49.26 6.90
CA GLY A 265 -28.58 48.15 7.52
C GLY A 265 -28.48 46.84 6.74
N GLN A 266 -28.25 46.89 5.42
CA GLN A 266 -27.98 45.69 4.62
C GLN A 266 -26.57 45.17 4.89
N TRP A 267 -25.56 46.05 4.84
CA TRP A 267 -24.17 45.67 5.12
C TRP A 267 -23.97 45.12 6.54
N LYS A 268 -24.64 45.69 7.55
CA LYS A 268 -24.60 45.14 8.92
C LYS A 268 -25.17 43.72 8.99
N ARG A 269 -26.31 43.47 8.34
CA ARG A 269 -26.92 42.12 8.29
C ARG A 269 -26.05 41.15 7.51
N GLU A 270 -25.48 41.57 6.40
CA GLU A 270 -24.58 40.77 5.59
C GLU A 270 -23.30 40.42 6.35
N ALA A 271 -22.65 41.38 7.01
CA ALA A 271 -21.46 41.14 7.82
C ALA A 271 -21.75 40.14 8.96
N ALA A 272 -22.91 40.23 9.62
CA ALA A 272 -23.33 39.27 10.64
C ALA A 272 -23.49 37.86 10.06
N ARG A 273 -24.22 37.74 8.93
CA ARG A 273 -24.41 36.46 8.22
C ARG A 273 -23.08 35.84 7.81
N LEU A 274 -22.22 36.60 7.14
CA LEU A 274 -20.89 36.16 6.69
C LEU A 274 -20.02 35.71 7.88
N SER A 275 -20.09 36.42 9.01
CA SER A 275 -19.34 36.05 10.22
C SER A 275 -19.81 34.73 10.82
N GLU A 276 -21.12 34.46 10.80
CA GLU A 276 -21.70 33.19 11.24
C GLU A 276 -21.32 32.03 10.30
N GLU A 277 -21.42 32.23 8.98
CA GLU A 277 -20.99 31.26 7.96
C GLU A 277 -19.50 30.91 8.09
N ILE A 278 -18.63 31.91 8.29
CA ILE A 278 -17.19 31.72 8.54
C ILE A 278 -16.96 30.91 9.81
N ALA A 279 -17.72 31.17 10.88
CA ALA A 279 -17.59 30.43 12.13
C ALA A 279 -17.99 28.95 11.96
N ALA A 280 -19.05 28.68 11.19
CA ALA A 280 -19.46 27.32 10.83
C ALA A 280 -18.39 26.61 9.98
N LEU A 281 -17.89 27.26 8.93
CA LEU A 281 -16.84 26.70 8.07
C LEU A 281 -15.55 26.38 8.83
N ARG A 282 -15.16 27.22 9.80
CA ARG A 282 -13.99 26.95 10.66
C ARG A 282 -14.19 25.75 11.59
N LYS A 283 -15.42 25.53 12.07
CA LYS A 283 -15.73 24.34 12.88
C LYS A 283 -15.61 23.09 12.01
N GLU A 284 -16.12 23.14 10.79
CA GLU A 284 -16.07 22.03 9.83
C GLU A 284 -14.63 21.73 9.39
N ASP A 285 -13.86 22.75 9.03
CA ASP A 285 -12.42 22.62 8.72
C ASP A 285 -11.66 21.90 9.85
N LYS A 286 -11.90 22.31 11.11
CA LYS A 286 -11.28 21.68 12.28
C LYS A 286 -11.72 20.21 12.45
N ARG A 287 -12.98 19.90 12.16
CA ARG A 287 -13.54 18.53 12.22
C ARG A 287 -12.86 17.63 11.18
N ILE A 288 -12.78 18.09 9.93
CA ILE A 288 -12.14 17.35 8.83
C ILE A 288 -10.66 17.10 9.14
N HIS A 289 -9.91 18.11 9.57
CA HIS A 289 -8.51 17.94 9.99
C HIS A 289 -8.33 16.95 11.16
N ALA A 290 -9.29 16.89 12.09
CA ALA A 290 -9.21 15.92 13.18
C ALA A 290 -9.43 14.48 12.68
N MET A 291 -10.36 14.28 11.74
CA MET A 291 -10.60 12.98 11.10
C MET A 291 -9.41 12.54 10.25
N LEU A 292 -8.88 13.42 9.39
CA LEU A 292 -7.70 13.16 8.57
C LEU A 292 -6.51 12.69 9.40
N ARG A 293 -6.21 13.39 10.50
CA ARG A 293 -5.13 13.00 11.43
C ARG A 293 -5.31 11.59 12.00
N LYS A 294 -6.55 11.17 12.28
CA LYS A 294 -6.81 9.80 12.74
C LYS A 294 -6.52 8.79 11.63
N TYR A 295 -7.09 9.00 10.44
CA TYR A 295 -6.90 8.09 9.32
C TYR A 295 -5.44 8.00 8.84
N GLU A 296 -4.71 9.11 8.81
CA GLU A 296 -3.26 9.09 8.52
C GLU A 296 -2.46 8.34 9.56
N GLY A 297 -2.80 8.48 10.85
CA GLY A 297 -2.16 7.69 11.91
C GLY A 297 -2.32 6.19 11.67
N ILE A 298 -3.53 5.77 11.26
CA ILE A 298 -3.83 4.37 10.92
C ILE A 298 -3.06 3.96 9.66
N LYS A 299 -3.09 4.78 8.60
CA LYS A 299 -2.36 4.54 7.34
C LYS A 299 -0.87 4.30 7.62
N ASN A 300 -0.24 5.14 8.43
CA ASN A 300 1.17 5.00 8.79
C ASN A 300 1.46 3.69 9.53
N HIS A 301 0.55 3.22 10.40
CA HIS A 301 0.71 1.92 11.06
C HIS A 301 0.64 0.75 10.07
N VAL A 302 -0.25 0.83 9.09
CA VAL A 302 -0.40 -0.18 8.02
C VAL A 302 0.84 -0.17 7.12
N GLU A 303 1.28 1.00 6.65
CA GLU A 303 2.46 1.15 5.80
C GLU A 303 3.74 0.64 6.47
N ALA A 304 3.90 0.88 7.78
CA ALA A 304 5.05 0.38 8.53
C ALA A 304 5.14 -1.16 8.49
N LEU A 305 4.01 -1.86 8.42
CA LEU A 305 4.00 -3.32 8.29
C LEU A 305 4.24 -3.78 6.85
N MET A 306 3.58 -3.15 5.87
CA MET A 306 3.74 -3.51 4.45
C MET A 306 5.17 -3.29 3.97
N ALA A 307 5.85 -2.24 4.44
CA ALA A 307 7.23 -1.94 4.09
C ALA A 307 8.24 -2.99 4.63
N GLU A 308 7.92 -3.65 5.75
CA GLU A 308 8.77 -4.70 6.33
C GLU A 308 8.58 -6.08 5.66
N GLU A 309 7.40 -6.34 5.08
CA GLU A 309 7.05 -7.63 4.45
C GLU A 309 7.53 -7.75 2.99
N GLY A 310 8.19 -6.73 2.43
CA GLY A 310 8.75 -6.78 1.08
C GLY A 310 7.73 -6.61 -0.04
N GLU A 311 6.48 -6.30 0.28
CA GLU A 311 5.45 -5.92 -0.68
C GLU A 311 5.58 -4.43 -0.99
N GLY A 312 6.34 -4.11 -2.05
CA GLY A 312 6.53 -2.74 -2.53
C GLY A 312 5.28 -2.14 -3.18
N VAL A 313 4.22 -1.91 -2.40
CA VAL A 313 3.05 -1.11 -2.80
C VAL A 313 3.00 0.11 -1.89
N SER A 314 3.63 1.19 -2.34
CA SER A 314 3.47 2.51 -1.73
C SER A 314 2.03 2.98 -1.93
N LEU A 315 1.28 3.19 -0.84
CA LEU A 315 -0.02 3.84 -0.91
C LEU A 315 0.19 5.29 -1.37
N PRO A 316 -0.58 5.81 -2.34
CA PRO A 316 -0.31 7.09 -2.96
C PRO A 316 -0.11 8.19 -1.91
N GLU A 317 1.04 8.87 -1.99
CA GLU A 317 1.39 9.99 -1.12
C GLU A 317 0.37 11.12 -1.33
N THR A 318 -0.38 11.44 -0.27
CA THR A 318 -1.26 12.61 -0.30
C THR A 318 -0.39 13.85 -0.13
N ASN A 319 -0.47 14.77 -1.11
CA ASN A 319 0.22 16.07 -1.17
C ASN A 319 -0.09 16.96 0.05
N LYS A 320 0.56 16.69 1.19
CA LYS A 320 0.34 17.40 2.46
C LYS A 320 1.30 18.56 2.72
N ARG A 321 2.39 18.65 1.97
CA ARG A 321 3.44 19.64 2.28
C ARG A 321 3.25 21.01 1.64
N GLU A 322 2.49 21.15 0.56
CA GLU A 322 2.35 22.45 -0.12
C GLU A 322 1.16 23.27 0.43
N GLN A 323 0.00 22.66 0.68
CA GLN A 323 -1.22 23.39 1.11
C GLN A 323 -1.16 23.86 2.57
N SER A 324 -0.43 23.13 3.43
CA SER A 324 -0.22 23.49 4.84
C SER A 324 0.63 24.75 5.02
N ILE A 325 1.52 25.04 4.07
CA ILE A 325 2.44 26.18 4.11
C ILE A 325 1.73 27.43 3.57
N GLU A 326 0.99 27.30 2.47
CA GLU A 326 0.18 28.40 1.92
C GLU A 326 -0.90 28.89 2.90
N THR A 327 -1.61 27.98 3.57
CA THR A 327 -2.64 28.35 4.55
C THR A 327 -2.04 28.99 5.82
N LYS A 328 -0.88 28.51 6.29
CA LYS A 328 -0.17 29.14 7.42
C LYS A 328 0.42 30.49 7.05
N GLU A 329 0.95 30.69 5.84
CA GLU A 329 1.43 32.00 5.38
C GLU A 329 0.28 32.99 5.13
N ALA A 330 -0.85 32.54 4.58
CA ALA A 330 -2.05 33.36 4.41
C ALA A 330 -2.65 33.81 5.76
N VAL A 331 -2.56 32.99 6.81
CA VAL A 331 -3.00 33.36 8.16
C VAL A 331 -1.96 34.24 8.88
N ARG A 332 -0.66 34.10 8.58
CA ARG A 332 0.41 34.94 9.17
C ARG A 332 0.43 36.35 8.60
N THR A 333 0.13 36.50 7.31
CA THR A 333 0.05 37.81 6.62
C THR A 333 -1.18 38.64 7.02
N MET A 334 -2.14 38.05 7.74
CA MET A 334 -3.36 38.72 8.21
C MET A 334 -3.34 39.17 9.67
N LYS A 335 -2.26 38.93 10.40
CA LYS A 335 -2.10 39.50 11.76
C LYS A 335 -1.53 40.93 11.63
N PRO A 336 -2.21 41.97 12.17
CA PRO A 336 -1.63 43.30 12.20
C PRO A 336 -0.36 43.29 13.07
N LYS A 337 0.76 43.77 12.52
CA LYS A 337 2.00 44.01 13.28
C LYS A 337 1.66 44.93 14.46
N LYS A 338 1.73 44.41 15.69
CA LYS A 338 1.70 45.24 16.91
C LYS A 338 2.92 46.18 16.84
N LYS A 339 2.69 47.47 16.58
CA LYS A 339 3.70 48.51 16.83
C LYS A 339 3.80 48.68 18.34
N HIS A 340 4.86 48.16 18.95
CA HIS A 340 5.29 48.60 20.27
C HIS A 340 5.71 50.07 20.14
N HIS A 341 4.98 50.98 20.79
CA HIS A 341 5.52 52.29 21.17
C HIS A 341 6.16 52.10 22.54
N GLY A 342 7.49 52.13 22.59
CA GLY A 342 8.20 52.38 23.85
C GLY A 342 7.97 53.84 24.22
N MET A 343 7.51 54.07 25.45
CA MET A 343 7.67 55.37 26.10
C MET A 343 9.10 55.43 26.63
N GLU A 344 9.85 56.41 26.18
CA GLU A 344 10.97 56.95 26.94
C GLU A 344 10.40 57.92 27.98
N LEU A 345 10.73 57.66 29.24
CA LEU A 345 11.05 58.67 30.24
C LEU A 345 12.44 58.34 30.78
#